data_AF-A0AAV0REE0-F1
#
_entry.id   AF-A0AAV0REE0-F1
#
_cell.length_a   1.000
_cell.length_b   1.000
_cell.length_c   1.000
_cell.angle_alpha   90.00
_cell.angle_beta   90.00
_cell.angle_gamma   90.00
#
_symmetry.space_group_name_H-M   'P 1'
#
loop_
_entity.id
_entity.type
_entity.pdbx_description
1 polymer ?
#
loop_
_entity_poly.entity_id
_entity_poly.type
_entity_poly.pdbx_seq_one_letter_code
_entity_poly.pdbx_strand_id
1 'polypeptide(L)' 'MVFVGSTRKRYVIGSKYLSHPVVNALTDKSAGNRTAVVKCEVVLFDHLLWMLENGDPSSLSLDSLEELADLYVF' A
#
# COMPACT_ATOMS: atom_id res chain seq x y z
N MET A 1 -1.43 11.70 0.12
CA MET A 1 -0.04 11.49 0.57
C MET A 1 -0.04 10.32 1.53
N VAL A 2 0.94 9.41 1.43
CA VAL A 2 1.04 8.21 2.28
C VAL A 2 2.33 8.29 3.10
N PHE A 3 2.27 7.94 4.37
CA PHE A 3 3.43 7.79 5.25
C PHE A 3 3.62 6.33 5.58
N VAL A 4 4.82 5.79 5.39
CA VAL A 4 5.09 4.36 5.51
C VAL A 4 6.14 4.10 6.58
N GLY A 5 5.88 3.09 7.40
CA GLY A 5 6.80 2.56 8.39
C GLY A 5 7.02 3.47 9.60
N SER A 6 7.86 2.98 10.51
CA SER A 6 8.24 3.68 11.74
C SER A 6 8.95 5.02 11.48
N THR A 7 9.69 5.11 10.36
CA THR A 7 10.37 6.34 9.91
C THR A 7 9.43 7.35 9.27
N ARG A 8 8.14 7.01 9.08
CA ARG A 8 7.13 7.82 8.40
C ARG A 8 7.66 8.38 7.07
N LYS A 9 8.28 7.51 6.26
CA LYS A 9 8.77 7.92 4.95
C LYS A 9 7.59 8.37 4.09
N ARG A 10 7.73 9.54 3.46
CA ARG A 10 6.66 10.18 2.69
C ARG A 10 6.64 9.65 1.27
N TYR A 11 5.46 9.23 0.84
CA TYR A 11 5.15 8.76 -0.51
C TYR A 11 4.06 9.63 -1.16
N VAL A 12 4.30 10.00 -2.41
CA VAL A 12 3.33 10.69 -3.27
C VAL A 12 2.93 9.72 -4.37
N ILE A 13 1.82 9.03 -4.16
CA ILE A 13 1.28 8.05 -5.11
C ILE A 13 0.01 8.61 -5.76
N GLY A 14 -0.23 8.23 -7.02
CA GLY A 14 -1.46 8.59 -7.74
C GLY A 14 -2.72 8.02 -7.06
N SER A 15 -3.86 8.70 -7.21
CA SER A 15 -5.12 8.28 -6.57
C SER A 15 -5.57 6.87 -6.97
N LYS A 16 -5.21 6.43 -8.19
CA LYS A 16 -5.48 5.07 -8.70
C LYS A 16 -4.93 3.98 -7.78
N TYR A 17 -3.79 4.21 -7.12
CA TYR A 17 -3.20 3.26 -6.19
C TYR A 17 -3.86 3.33 -4.81
N LEU A 18 -4.38 4.49 -4.40
CA LEU A 18 -5.12 4.65 -3.13
C LEU A 18 -6.47 3.91 -3.13
N SER A 19 -7.04 3.70 -4.32
CA SER A 19 -8.25 2.89 -4.52
C SER A 19 -7.96 1.39 -4.60
N HIS A 20 -6.70 0.99 -4.58
CA HIS A 20 -6.33 -0.43 -4.67
C HIS A 20 -6.64 -1.14 -3.34
N PRO A 21 -7.24 -2.35 -3.37
CA PRO A 21 -7.66 -3.08 -2.17
C PRO A 21 -6.53 -3.23 -1.13
N VAL A 22 -5.32 -3.59 -1.57
CA VAL A 22 -4.14 -3.73 -0.68
C VAL A 22 -3.72 -2.44 -0.06
N VAL A 23 -3.60 -1.38 -0.86
CA VAL A 23 -3.17 -0.09 -0.33
C VAL A 23 -4.21 0.38 0.67
N ASN A 24 -5.50 0.16 0.39
CA ASN A 24 -6.58 0.49 1.32
C ASN A 24 -6.54 -0.35 2.61
N ALA A 25 -6.21 -1.65 2.54
CA ALA A 25 -6.05 -2.53 3.71
C ALA A 25 -4.84 -2.14 4.58
N LEU A 26 -3.73 -1.73 3.93
CA LEU A 26 -2.52 -1.27 4.62
C LEU A 26 -2.65 0.14 5.19
N THR A 27 -3.60 0.93 4.67
CA THR A 27 -3.79 2.31 5.07
C THR A 27 -4.70 2.42 6.27
N ASP A 28 -4.17 2.91 7.38
CA ASP A 28 -4.97 3.37 8.51
C ASP A 28 -5.56 4.75 8.17
N LYS A 29 -6.79 4.74 7.65
CA LYS A 29 -7.56 5.96 7.36
C LYS A 29 -8.15 6.51 8.65
N SER A 30 -7.35 7.22 9.45
CA SER A 30 -7.92 8.08 10.49
C SER A 30 -8.86 9.11 9.83
N ALA A 31 -10.14 9.03 10.17
CA ALA A 31 -11.21 9.81 9.54
C ALA A 31 -10.93 11.32 9.66
N GLY A 32 -10.55 11.96 8.56
CA GLY A 32 -10.49 13.42 8.45
C GLY A 32 -9.23 13.99 7.81
N ASN A 33 -8.13 13.25 7.72
CA ASN A 33 -6.90 13.76 7.13
C ASN A 33 -6.62 13.13 5.76
N ARG A 34 -6.22 13.97 4.78
CA ARG A 34 -5.75 13.57 3.42
C ARG A 34 -4.40 12.81 3.45
N THR A 35 -3.99 12.35 4.63
CA THR A 35 -2.73 11.68 4.92
C THR A 35 -3.02 10.27 5.41
N ALA A 36 -2.70 9.31 4.55
CA ALA A 36 -2.72 7.89 4.82
C ALA A 36 -1.47 7.51 5.62
N VAL A 37 -1.61 6.69 6.67
CA VAL A 37 -0.45 6.12 7.39
C VAL A 37 -0.50 4.62 7.23
N VAL A 38 0.61 4.03 6.81
CA VAL A 38 0.81 2.60 6.60
C VAL A 38 1.89 2.14 7.57
N LYS A 39 1.59 1.16 8.42
CA LYS A 39 2.55 0.64 9.42
C LYS A 39 3.55 -0.36 8.86
N CYS A 40 3.40 -0.75 7.59
CA CYS A 40 4.28 -1.66 6.87
C CYS A 40 5.73 -1.13 6.77
N GLU A 41 6.69 -2.04 6.62
CA GLU A 41 8.07 -1.66 6.31
C GLU A 41 8.16 -0.89 4.99
N VAL A 42 9.10 0.05 4.94
CA VAL A 42 9.35 0.89 3.76
C VAL A 42 9.75 0.05 2.53
N VAL A 43 10.59 -0.96 2.73
CA VAL A 43 11.09 -1.83 1.64
C VAL A 43 9.94 -2.60 1.00
N LEU A 44 9.09 -3.17 1.84
CA LEU A 44 7.90 -3.90 1.44
C LEU A 44 6.92 -3.03 0.65
N PHE A 45 6.69 -1.79 1.10
CA PHE A 45 5.85 -0.85 0.36
C PHE A 45 6.47 -0.42 -0.98
N ASP A 46 7.80 -0.28 -1.07
CA ASP A 46 8.51 -0.02 -2.34
C ASP A 46 8.31 -1.18 -3.32
N HIS A 47 8.39 -2.43 -2.84
CA HIS A 47 8.09 -3.61 -3.66
C HIS A 47 6.65 -3.63 -4.16
N LEU A 48 5.68 -3.35 -3.28
CA LEU A 48 4.26 -3.25 -3.67
C LEU A 48 4.05 -2.17 -4.74
N LEU A 49 4.62 -0.98 -4.56
CA LEU A 49 4.55 0.09 -5.53
C LEU A 49 5.12 -0.33 -6.88
N TRP A 50 6.28 -0.97 -6.87
CA TRP A 50 6.93 -1.47 -8.08
C TRP A 50 6.05 -2.51 -8.79
N MET A 51 5.40 -3.42 -8.06
CA MET A 51 4.44 -4.37 -8.63
C MET A 51 3.16 -3.68 -9.12
N LEU A 52 2.69 -2.62 -8.49
CA LEU A 52 1.51 -1.88 -8.97
C LEU A 52 1.83 -1.05 -10.23
N GLU A 53 3.08 -0.64 -10.41
CA GLU A 53 3.53 0.10 -11.58
C GLU A 53 3.92 -0.79 -12.76
N ASN A 54 4.54 -1.95 -12.49
CA ASN A 54 5.13 -2.84 -13.50
C ASN A 54 4.47 -4.22 -13.57
N GLY A 55 3.69 -4.60 -12.57
CA GLY A 55 3.05 -5.90 -12.49
C GLY A 55 1.88 -5.98 -13.46
N ASP A 56 1.73 -7.16 -14.05
CA ASP A 56 0.60 -7.43 -14.92
C ASP A 56 -0.68 -7.54 -14.06
N PRO A 57 -1.72 -6.72 -14.31
CA PRO A 57 -2.94 -6.76 -13.52
C PRO A 57 -3.68 -8.11 -13.62
N SER A 58 -3.33 -8.95 -14.60
CA SER A 58 -3.85 -10.32 -14.75
C SER A 58 -3.13 -11.34 -13.87
N SER A 59 -1.90 -11.05 -13.42
CA SER A 59 -1.12 -11.97 -12.57
C SER A 59 -1.37 -11.76 -11.08
N LEU A 60 -1.92 -10.61 -10.70
CA LEU A 60 -2.28 -10.27 -9.33
C LEU A 60 -3.77 -10.52 -9.12
N SER A 61 -4.16 -11.78 -8.94
CA SER A 61 -5.53 -12.10 -8.52
C SER A 61 -5.81 -11.46 -7.15
N LEU A 62 -7.06 -11.08 -6.90
CA LEU A 62 -7.47 -10.44 -5.65
C LEU A 62 -7.13 -11.30 -4.41
N ASP A 63 -7.24 -12.63 -4.53
CA ASP A 63 -6.85 -13.60 -3.49
C ASP A 63 -5.36 -13.55 -3.15
N SER A 64 -4.48 -13.64 -4.16
CA SER A 64 -3.02 -13.59 -3.94
C SER A 64 -2.58 -12.25 -3.37
N LEU A 65 -3.36 -11.22 -3.66
CA LEU A 65 -3.10 -9.86 -3.26
C LEU A 65 -3.54 -9.62 -1.79
N GLU A 66 -4.59 -10.29 -1.31
CA GLU A 66 -5.04 -10.31 0.10
C GLU A 66 -4.04 -11.06 0.99
N GLU A 67 -3.59 -12.25 0.58
CA GLU A 67 -2.54 -13.00 1.30
C GLU A 67 -1.22 -12.21 1.40
N LEU A 68 -0.88 -11.46 0.35
CA LEU A 68 0.27 -10.56 0.40
C LEU A 68 0.06 -9.42 1.39
N ALA A 69 -1.15 -8.84 1.46
CA ALA A 69 -1.47 -7.79 2.43
C ALA A 69 -1.25 -8.27 3.87
N ASP A 70 -1.60 -9.52 4.18
CA ASP A 70 -1.34 -10.12 5.49
C ASP A 70 0.17 -10.21 5.81
N LEU A 71 1.02 -10.43 4.80
CA LEU A 71 2.48 -10.39 4.97
C LEU A 71 3.02 -8.96 5.23
N TYR A 72 2.24 -7.94 4.83
CA TYR A 72 2.58 -6.53 4.93
C TYR A 72 2.02 -5.84 6.18
N VAL A 73 1.06 -6.48 6.88
CA VAL A 73 0.49 -5.99 8.14
C VAL A 73 1.30 -6.56 9.32
N PHE A 74 1.90 -5.66 10.11
CA PHE A 74 2.53 -5.95 11.40
C PHE A 74 1.65 -5.45 12.54
#